data_AF-W1YNV8-F1
#
_entry.id   AF-W1YNV8-F1
#
_cell.length_a   1.000
_cell.length_b   1.000
_cell.length_c   1.000
_cell.angle_alpha   90.00
_cell.angle_beta   90.00
_cell.angle_gamma   90.00
#
_symmetry.space_group_name_H-M   'P 1'
#
loop_
_entity.id
_entity.type
_entity.pdbx_description
1 polymer ?
#
loop_
_entity_poly.entity_id
_entity_poly.type
_entity_poly.pdbx_seq_one_letter_code
_entity_poly.pdbx_strand_id
1 'polypeptide(L)' 'TKPSGDNNAIGLIGGTLTVDQLDAMLNTMPMEVTFVDHEDINRYFNDGEKVFKRPTTAIGRDVYSCHPPK' A
#
# COMPACT_ATOMS: atom_id res chain seq x y z
N THR A 1 -10.24 -21.54 -25.23
CA THR A 1 -9.22 -21.35 -24.19
C THR A 1 -8.76 -19.91 -24.24
N LYS A 2 -9.12 -19.09 -23.26
CA LYS A 2 -8.81 -17.66 -23.28
C LYS A 2 -7.32 -17.50 -22.91
N PRO A 3 -6.46 -16.96 -23.77
CA PRO A 3 -5.11 -16.62 -23.37
C PRO A 3 -5.25 -15.36 -22.51
N SER A 4 -4.92 -15.43 -21.23
CA SER A 4 -4.88 -14.24 -20.38
C SER A 4 -3.44 -14.06 -19.96
N GLY A 5 -2.72 -13.20 -20.67
CA GLY A 5 -1.34 -12.86 -20.35
C GLY A 5 -1.23 -12.28 -18.95
N ASP A 6 -0.22 -12.74 -18.23
CA ASP A 6 0.22 -12.27 -16.92
C ASP A 6 0.82 -10.85 -16.99
N ASN A 7 0.06 -9.88 -17.51
CA ASN A 7 0.53 -8.51 -17.74
C ASN A 7 0.59 -7.64 -16.46
N ASN A 8 0.44 -8.23 -15.27
CA ASN A 8 0.34 -7.50 -14.01
C ASN A 8 1.11 -8.18 -12.85
N ALA A 9 2.16 -8.93 -13.21
CA ALA A 9 3.03 -9.59 -12.24
C ALA A 9 4.18 -8.65 -11.80
N ILE A 10 4.37 -8.52 -10.49
CA ILE A 10 5.45 -7.78 -9.85
C ILE A 10 6.54 -8.78 -9.45
N GLY A 11 7.75 -8.56 -9.96
CA GLY A 11 8.94 -9.29 -9.54
C GLY A 11 9.46 -8.76 -8.21
N LEU A 12 9.58 -9.64 -7.21
CA LEU A 12 10.17 -9.37 -5.90
C LEU A 12 11.44 -10.20 -5.75
N ILE A 13 12.35 -9.80 -4.87
CA ILE A 13 13.58 -10.56 -4.60
C ILE A 13 13.27 -12.03 -4.24
N GLY A 14 12.18 -12.26 -3.50
CA GLY A 14 11.76 -13.58 -3.03
C GLY A 14 10.74 -14.31 -3.92
N GLY A 15 10.38 -13.79 -5.10
CA GLY A 15 9.37 -14.44 -5.95
C GLY A 15 8.62 -13.48 -6.87
N THR A 16 7.39 -13.85 -7.24
CA THR A 16 6.55 -13.05 -8.14
C THR A 16 5.10 -13.13 -7.67
N LEU A 17 4.42 -12.00 -7.66
CA LEU A 17 3.00 -11.89 -7.29
C LEU A 17 2.28 -11.05 -8.33
N THR A 18 1.01 -11.33 -8.60
CA THR A 18 0.16 -10.35 -9.27
C THR A 18 -0.16 -9.19 -8.33
N VAL A 19 -0.54 -8.03 -8.86
CA VAL A 19 -1.01 -6.90 -8.02
C VAL A 19 -2.14 -7.33 -7.08
N ASP A 20 -3.11 -8.11 -7.56
CA ASP A 20 -4.24 -8.58 -6.74
C ASP A 20 -3.77 -9.49 -5.59
N GLN A 21 -2.77 -10.34 -5.83
CA GLN A 21 -2.19 -11.19 -4.78
C GLN A 21 -1.43 -10.36 -3.75
N LEU A 22 -0.67 -9.35 -4.19
CA LEU A 22 0.05 -8.44 -3.31
C LEU A 22 -0.92 -7.64 -2.43
N ASP A 23 -1.99 -7.10 -3.01
CA ASP A 23 -3.02 -6.35 -2.28
C ASP A 23 -3.74 -7.24 -1.25
N ALA A 24 -4.18 -8.43 -1.65
CA ALA A 24 -4.79 -9.40 -0.74
C ALA A 24 -3.85 -9.81 0.40
N MET A 25 -2.56 -10.02 0.13
CA MET A 25 -1.57 -10.33 1.15
C MET A 25 -1.44 -9.18 2.16
N LEU A 26 -1.31 -7.93 1.69
CA LEU A 26 -1.13 -6.78 2.58
C LEU A 26 -2.37 -6.50 3.44
N ASN A 27 -3.56 -6.72 2.89
CA ASN A 27 -4.85 -6.48 3.56
C ASN A 27 -5.25 -7.61 4.53
N THR A 28 -4.57 -8.76 4.49
CA THR A 28 -4.81 -9.90 5.42
C THR A 28 -3.82 -9.95 6.58
N MET A 29 -2.81 -9.08 6.60
CA MET A 29 -1.87 -9.03 7.72
C MET A 29 -2.54 -8.53 8.99
N PRO A 30 -2.24 -9.10 10.18
CA PRO A 30 -2.80 -8.66 11.45
C PRO A 30 -2.07 -7.41 11.98
N MET A 31 -1.83 -6.43 11.11
CA MET A 31 -1.17 -5.16 11.44
C MET A 31 -1.59 -4.05 10.49
N GLU A 32 -1.52 -2.82 10.97
CA GLU A 32 -1.67 -1.63 10.14
C GLU A 32 -0.35 -1.32 9.44
N VAL A 33 -0.39 -1.24 8.11
CA VAL A 33 0.76 -0.83 7.30
C VAL A 33 0.49 0.53 6.70
N THR A 34 1.51 1.40 6.79
CA THR A 34 1.60 2.65 6.04
C THR A 34 3.00 2.71 5.45
N PHE A 35 3.11 3.06 4.17
CA PHE A 35 4.40 3.25 3.51
C PHE A 35 4.56 4.72 3.14
N VAL A 36 5.61 5.32 3.70
CA VAL A 36 6.12 6.64 3.33
C VAL A 36 7.42 6.40 2.57
N ASP A 37 7.55 7.02 1.41
CA ASP A 37 8.74 6.83 0.58
C ASP A 37 9.91 7.74 1.00
N HIS A 38 11.00 7.67 0.23
CA HIS A 38 12.21 8.44 0.47
C HIS A 38 12.08 9.97 0.28
N GLU A 39 10.96 10.44 -0.28
CA GLU A 39 10.65 11.88 -0.45
C GLU A 39 9.65 12.34 0.61
N ASP A 40 9.48 11.57 1.68
CA ASP A 40 8.52 11.82 2.77
C ASP A 40 7.06 11.87 2.29
N ILE A 41 6.75 11.23 1.15
CA ILE A 41 5.39 11.18 0.60
C ILE A 41 4.69 9.91 1.09
N ASN A 42 3.46 10.06 1.60
CA ASN A 42 2.61 8.93 1.94
C ASN A 42 2.09 8.24 0.67
N ARG A 43 2.50 6.99 0.42
CA ARG A 43 2.20 6.27 -0.83
C ARG A 43 1.14 5.21 -0.68
N TYR A 44 0.98 4.64 0.51
CA TYR A 44 0.13 3.47 0.71
C TYR A 44 -0.28 3.32 2.18
N PHE A 45 -1.49 2.80 2.37
CA PHE A 45 -1.91 2.13 3.59
C PHE A 45 -2.71 0.88 3.20
N ASN A 46 -2.62 -0.18 4.00
CA ASN A 46 -3.48 -1.35 3.81
C ASN A 46 -4.92 -1.06 4.25
N ASP A 47 -5.86 -1.90 3.86
CA ASP A 47 -7.24 -1.84 4.35
C ASP A 47 -7.36 -2.43 5.76
N GLY A 48 -8.59 -2.46 6.29
CA GLY A 48 -8.92 -3.03 7.60
C GLY A 48 -9.13 -2.00 8.70
N GLU A 49 -9.47 -2.49 9.89
CA GLU A 49 -9.67 -1.66 11.08
C GLU A 49 -8.37 -0.96 11.46
N LYS A 50 -8.46 0.33 11.79
CA LYS A 50 -7.28 1.15 12.15
C LYS A 50 -7.49 1.90 13.46
N VAL A 51 -6.48 1.83 14.32
CA VAL A 51 -6.33 2.67 15.52
C VAL A 51 -6.21 4.13 15.10
N PHE A 52 -5.44 4.41 14.04
CA PHE A 52 -5.32 5.76 13.49
C PHE A 52 -6.03 5.86 12.15
N LYS A 53 -6.98 6.79 12.03
CA LYS A 53 -7.65 7.05 10.75
C LYS A 53 -6.64 7.44 9.67
N ARG A 54 -6.79 6.84 8.49
CA ARG A 54 -5.99 7.13 7.29
C ARG A 54 -6.94 7.59 6.17
N PRO A 55 -7.19 8.89 6.04
CA PRO A 55 -8.03 9.38 4.96
C PRO A 55 -7.31 9.18 3.62
N THR A 56 -8.03 8.75 2.59
CA THR A 56 -7.49 8.58 1.23
C THR A 56 -6.90 9.85 0.65
N THR A 57 -7.36 11.03 1.11
CA THR A 57 -6.79 12.34 0.78
C THR A 57 -5.36 12.56 1.29
N ALA A 58 -4.84 11.69 2.15
CA ALA A 58 -3.45 11.73 2.60
C ALA A 58 -2.47 11.05 1.62
N ILE A 59 -2.95 10.21 0.70
CA ILE A 59 -2.09 9.60 -0.32
C ILE A 59 -1.55 10.68 -1.25
N GLY A 60 -0.25 10.59 -1.57
CA GLY A 60 0.45 11.54 -2.44
C GLY A 60 0.82 12.86 -1.76
N ARG A 61 0.68 12.97 -0.44
CA ARG A 61 1.05 14.17 0.32
C ARG A 61 2.29 13.93 1.15
N ASP A 62 3.02 15.02 1.38
CA ASP A 62 4.05 15.11 2.41
C ASP A 62 3.46 14.68 3.77
N VAL A 63 4.13 13.72 4.42
CA VAL A 63 3.69 13.09 5.67
C VAL A 63 3.55 14.11 6.80
N TYR A 64 4.40 15.13 6.85
CA TYR A 64 4.35 16.17 7.88
C TYR A 64 3.11 17.06 7.71
N SER A 65 2.60 17.21 6.48
CA SER A 65 1.35 17.94 6.24
C SER A 65 0.10 17.22 6.76
N CYS A 66 0.20 15.93 7.08
CA CYS A 66 -0.89 15.11 7.60
C CYS A 66 -1.00 15.14 9.14
N HIS A 67 -0.01 15.71 9.82
CA HIS A 67 0.03 15.80 11.27
C HIS A 67 -0.08 17.25 11.74
N PRO A 68 -0.75 17.51 12.88
CA PRO A 68 -0.77 18.85 13.46
C PRO A 68 0.66 19.38 13.71
N PRO A 69 0.88 20.70 13.61
CA PRO A 69 2.14 21.31 14.05
C PRO A 69 2.44 20.92 15.49
N LYS A 70 3.71 20.67 15.80
CA LYS A 70 4.19 20.51 17.18
C LYS A 70 4.09 21.81 17.96
#